data_AF-V4XG14-F1
#
_entry.id   AF-V4XG14-F1
#
_cell.length_a   1.000
_cell.length_b   1.000
_cell.length_c   1.000
_cell.angle_alpha   90.00
_cell.angle_beta   90.00
_cell.angle_gamma   90.00
#
_symmetry.space_group_name_H-M   'P 1'
#
loop_
_entity.id
_entity.type
_entity.pdbx_description
1 polymer ?
#
loop_
_entity_poly.entity_id
_entity_poly.type
_entity_poly.pdbx_seq_one_letter_code
_entity_poly.pdbx_strand_id
1 'polypeptide(L)' 'MDRVTPEWVDSRLDGLSYPVTRADAAAALADTDVVVDGDEQNLGRLVSRTDADAFRGPEAVVDAVERALDGSVSDGHPD' A
#
# COMPACT_ATOMS: atom_id res chain seq x y z
N MET A 1 -19.96 1.59 0.34
CA MET A 1 -18.53 1.26 0.30
C MET A 1 -17.80 2.55 0.57
N ASP A 2 -17.16 2.62 1.72
CA ASP A 2 -16.60 3.84 2.28
C ASP A 2 -15.31 4.19 1.53
N ARG A 3 -15.28 5.37 0.91
CA ARG A 3 -14.06 5.91 0.29
C ARG A 3 -13.04 6.15 1.39
N VAL A 4 -11.94 5.39 1.39
CA VAL A 4 -10.83 5.68 2.30
C VAL A 4 -10.17 6.99 1.90
N THR A 5 -10.20 7.95 2.82
CA THR A 5 -9.45 9.20 2.71
C THR A 5 -7.99 8.95 3.12
N PRO A 6 -7.03 9.73 2.59
CA PRO A 6 -5.61 9.57 2.94
C PRO A 6 -5.34 9.66 4.45
N GLU A 7 -6.11 10.48 5.17
CA GLU A 7 -6.08 10.55 6.64
C GLU A 7 -6.48 9.25 7.36
N TRP A 8 -7.43 8.49 6.79
CA TRP A 8 -7.87 7.21 7.35
C TRP A 8 -6.81 6.13 7.11
N VAL A 9 -6.19 6.15 5.93
CA VAL A 9 -5.07 5.26 5.59
C VAL A 9 -3.89 5.54 6.54
N ASP A 10 -3.53 6.81 6.74
CA ASP A 10 -2.44 7.21 7.65
C ASP A 10 -2.69 6.73 9.09
N SER A 11 -3.90 6.94 9.63
CA SER A 11 -4.27 6.42 10.96
C SER A 11 -4.22 4.88 11.03
N ARG A 12 -4.62 4.18 9.96
CA ARG A 12 -4.54 2.72 9.89
C ARG A 12 -3.10 2.23 9.86
N LEU A 13 -2.23 2.95 9.17
CA LEU A 13 -0.80 2.64 9.09
C LEU A 13 -0.11 2.95 10.43
N ASP A 14 -0.42 4.05 11.10
CA ASP A 14 0.13 4.37 12.44
C ASP A 14 -0.24 3.31 13.48
N GLY A 15 -1.44 2.73 13.37
CA GLY A 15 -1.92 1.66 14.25
C GLY A 15 -1.24 0.29 14.06
N LEU A 16 -0.36 0.11 13.07
CA LEU A 16 0.37 -1.14 12.87
C LEU A 16 1.49 -1.29 13.91
N SER A 17 1.72 -2.53 14.36
CA SER A 17 2.78 -2.82 15.34
C SER A 17 4.13 -2.97 14.64
N TYR A 18 4.86 -1.87 14.52
CA TYR A 18 6.17 -1.85 13.87
C TYR A 18 7.29 -2.49 14.72
N PRO A 19 8.25 -3.21 14.10
CA PRO A 19 8.32 -3.55 12.67
C PRO A 19 7.28 -4.61 12.28
N VAL A 20 6.55 -4.34 11.20
CA VAL A 20 5.50 -5.22 10.67
C VAL A 20 5.99 -5.92 9.40
N THR A 21 5.73 -7.21 9.26
CA THR A 21 6.14 -7.95 8.06
C THR A 21 5.21 -7.63 6.89
N ARG A 22 5.68 -7.81 5.66
CA ARG A 22 4.84 -7.61 4.47
C ARG A 22 3.56 -8.41 4.52
N ALA A 23 3.64 -9.68 4.93
CA ALA A 23 2.48 -10.56 5.00
C ALA A 23 1.47 -10.08 6.05
N ASP A 24 1.97 -9.63 7.21
CA ASP A 24 1.12 -9.15 8.30
C ASP A 24 0.46 -7.80 7.96
N ALA A 25 1.23 -6.85 7.38
CA ALA A 25 0.71 -5.60 6.87
C ALA A 25 -0.32 -5.82 5.73
N ALA A 26 -0.01 -6.70 4.78
CA ALA A 26 -0.93 -7.06 3.70
C ALA A 26 -2.22 -7.67 4.23
N ALA A 27 -2.15 -8.54 5.25
CA ALA A 27 -3.35 -9.11 5.88
C ALA A 27 -4.15 -8.05 6.64
N ALA A 28 -3.50 -7.16 7.38
CA ALA A 28 -4.16 -6.07 8.10
C ALA A 28 -4.87 -5.08 7.16
N LEU A 29 -4.34 -4.91 5.94
CA LEU A 29 -4.82 -4.00 4.91
C LEU A 29 -5.60 -4.71 3.79
N ALA A 30 -5.82 -6.02 3.89
CA ALA A 30 -6.53 -6.81 2.89
C ALA A 30 -8.01 -6.42 2.74
N ASP A 31 -8.58 -5.81 3.78
CA ASP A 31 -9.95 -5.28 3.80
C ASP A 31 -10.00 -3.77 3.48
N THR A 32 -8.87 -3.19 3.08
CA THR A 32 -8.75 -1.76 2.78
C THR A 32 -8.62 -1.57 1.28
N ASP A 33 -9.64 -0.97 0.67
CA ASP A 33 -9.65 -0.60 -0.74
C ASP A 33 -9.49 0.90 -0.88
N VAL A 34 -8.51 1.32 -1.70
CA VAL A 34 -8.21 2.71 -2.01
C VAL A 34 -8.51 2.99 -3.47
N VAL A 35 -9.06 4.18 -3.74
CA VAL A 35 -9.29 4.63 -5.12
C VAL A 35 -8.09 5.46 -5.56
N VAL A 36 -7.35 4.97 -6.55
CA VAL A 36 -6.20 5.64 -7.16
C VAL A 36 -6.53 5.90 -8.63
N ASP A 37 -6.47 7.15 -9.05
CA ASP A 37 -6.83 7.58 -10.42
C ASP A 37 -8.26 7.20 -10.89
N GLY A 38 -9.15 6.88 -9.95
CA GLY A 38 -10.50 6.41 -10.26
C GLY A 38 -10.65 4.89 -10.32
N ASP A 39 -9.54 4.14 -10.22
CA ASP A 39 -9.53 2.70 -10.09
C ASP A 39 -9.48 2.27 -8.62
N GLU A 40 -10.35 1.34 -8.25
CA GLU A 40 -10.35 0.73 -6.92
C GLU A 40 -9.23 -0.32 -6.85
N GLN A 41 -8.29 -0.11 -5.93
CA GLN A 41 -7.20 -1.04 -5.66
C GLN A 41 -7.12 -1.40 -4.19
N ASN A 42 -6.97 -2.70 -3.95
CA ASN A 42 -6.81 -3.22 -2.61
C ASN A 42 -5.40 -2.91 -2.07
N LEU A 43 -5.35 -2.23 -0.93
CA LEU A 43 -4.11 -1.77 -0.32
C LEU A 43 -3.28 -2.94 0.20
N GLY A 44 -3.91 -3.98 0.76
CA GLY A 44 -3.23 -5.23 1.11
C GLY A 44 -2.59 -5.92 -0.10
N ARG A 45 -3.24 -5.87 -1.26
CA ARG A 45 -2.69 -6.39 -2.52
C ARG A 45 -1.49 -5.57 -3.00
N LEU A 46 -1.55 -4.24 -2.90
CA LEU A 46 -0.43 -3.35 -3.24
C LEU A 46 0.77 -3.65 -2.34
N VAL A 47 0.56 -3.72 -1.03
CA VAL A 47 1.59 -4.09 -0.05
C VAL A 47 2.19 -5.46 -0.36
N SER A 48 1.38 -6.47 -0.70
CA SER A 48 1.91 -7.80 -1.05
C SER A 48 2.73 -7.82 -2.35
N ARG A 49 2.52 -6.87 -3.26
CA ARG A 49 3.32 -6.75 -4.49
C ARG A 49 4.65 -6.03 -4.27
N THR A 50 4.83 -5.37 -3.13
CA THR A 50 6.10 -4.70 -2.81
C THR A 50 7.21 -5.72 -2.58
N ASP A 51 8.43 -5.32 -2.92
CA ASP A 51 9.67 -6.06 -2.67
C ASP A 51 10.16 -5.95 -1.21
N ALA A 52 9.45 -5.20 -0.36
CA ALA A 52 9.82 -5.04 1.04
C ALA A 52 9.45 -6.29 1.84
N ASP A 53 10.39 -6.89 2.58
CA ASP A 53 10.10 -8.01 3.48
C ASP A 53 9.43 -7.56 4.79
N ALA A 54 9.78 -6.37 5.27
CA ALA A 54 9.23 -5.76 6.47
C ALA A 54 9.28 -4.24 6.41
N PHE A 55 8.29 -3.61 7.04
CA PHE A 55 8.17 -2.17 7.16
C PHE A 55 8.56 -1.73 8.57
N ARG A 56 9.36 -0.67 8.66
CA ARG A 56 9.80 -0.10 9.95
C ARG A 56 8.91 1.04 10.43
N GLY A 57 8.01 1.52 9.58
CA GLY A 57 7.10 2.62 9.87
C GLY A 57 6.08 2.82 8.76
N PRO A 58 5.08 3.68 8.99
CA PRO A 58 4.01 3.96 8.03
C PRO A 58 4.56 4.57 6.74
N GLU A 59 5.56 5.45 6.84
CA GLU A 59 6.26 6.05 5.69
C GLU A 59 6.85 5.00 4.73
N ALA A 60 7.41 3.91 5.27
CA ALA A 60 7.97 2.84 4.46
C ALA A 60 6.90 2.04 3.70
N VAL A 61 5.69 1.93 4.28
CA VAL A 61 4.55 1.29 3.60
C VAL A 61 4.05 2.19 2.48
N VAL A 62 3.89 3.49 2.74
CA VAL A 62 3.44 4.48 1.75
C VAL A 62 4.39 4.51 0.57
N ASP A 63 5.69 4.68 0.80
CA ASP A 63 6.71 4.73 -0.26
C ASP A 63 6.69 3.45 -1.13
N ALA A 64 6.57 2.29 -0.50
CA ALA A 64 6.52 1.02 -1.21
C ALA A 64 5.23 0.85 -2.03
N VAL A 65 4.08 1.31 -1.51
CA VAL A 65 2.81 1.30 -2.22
C VAL A 65 2.82 2.27 -3.40
N GLU A 66 3.33 3.49 -3.22
CA GLU A 66 3.52 4.47 -4.30
C GLU A 66 4.43 3.91 -5.38
N ARG A 67 5.53 3.25 -5.00
CA ARG A 67 6.42 2.59 -5.95
C ARG A 67 5.77 1.42 -6.69
N ALA A 68 4.89 0.67 -6.04
CA ALA A 68 4.14 -0.41 -6.70
C ALA A 68 3.07 0.12 -7.68
N LEU A 69 2.49 1.29 -7.38
CA LEU A 69 1.58 2.01 -8.27
C LEU A 69 2.32 2.58 -9.48
N ASP A 70 3.45 3.26 -9.24
CA ASP A 70 4.33 3.81 -10.29
C ASP A 70 4.93 2.69 -11.16
N GLY A 71 5.32 1.57 -10.56
CA GLY A 71 5.81 0.40 -11.27
C GLY A 71 4.79 -0.21 -12.25
N SER A 72 3.49 0.02 -12.05
CA SER A 72 2.44 -0.44 -12.98
C SER A 72 2.24 0.52 -14.17
N VAL A 73 2.65 1.79 -14.07
CA VAL A 73 2.71 2.74 -15.20
C VAL A 73 4.04 2.69 -15.96
N SER A 74 4.99 1.87 -15.52
CA SER A 74 6.24 1.56 -16.21
C SER A 74 6.21 0.22 -16.96
N ASP A 75 5.13 -0.08 -17.69
CA ASP A 75 5.26 -0.86 -18.95
C ASP A 75 5.41 0.15 -20.10
N GLY A 76 6.52 0.88 -20.04
CA GLY A 76 6.94 1.90 -20.99
C GLY A 76 8.45 1.79 -21.15
N HIS A 77 8.92 0.62 -21.59
CA HIS A 77 10.29 0.47 -22.07
C HIS A 77 10.44 1.26 -23.39
N PRO A 78 11.58 1.94 -23.61
CA PRO A 78 11.70 3.15 -24.43
C PRO A 78 12.01 2.86 -25.90
N ASP A 79 11.83 3.88 -26.75
CA ASP A 79 12.57 4.06 -28.01
C ASP A 79 13.13 5.49 -28.07
#